data_AF-A0A7W1DZ61-F1
#
_entry.id   AF-A0A7W1DZ61-F1
#
_cell.length_a   1.000
_cell.length_b   1.000
_cell.length_c   1.000
_cell.angle_alpha   90.00
_cell.angle_beta   90.00
_cell.angle_gamma   90.00
#
_symmetry.space_group_name_H-M   'P 1'
#
loop_
_entity.id
_entity.type
_entity.pdbx_description
1 polymer ?
#
loop_
_entity_poly.entity_id
_entity_poly.type
_entity_poly.pdbx_seq_one_letter_code
_entity_poly.pdbx_strand_id
1 'polypeptide(L)' 'MTATPRISRDDIEAKFREIKGDVDETTERAKPIGLAVAVVALVGAVGLAYLIGRRKERKRRTVVEIKRV' A
#
# COMPACT_ATOMS: atom_id res chain seq x y z
N MET A 1 -51.49 9.25 1.29
CA MET A 1 -50.65 8.12 0.82
C MET A 1 -49.72 8.67 -0.24
N THR A 2 -48.43 8.81 0.06
CA THR A 2 -47.43 9.24 -0.92
C THR A 2 -47.22 8.11 -1.93
N ALA A 3 -47.66 8.32 -3.17
CA ALA A 3 -47.40 7.37 -4.24
C ALA A 3 -45.90 7.34 -4.53
N THR A 4 -45.23 6.23 -4.22
CA THR A 4 -43.82 6.05 -4.61
C THR A 4 -43.77 5.95 -6.13
N PRO A 5 -43.12 6.90 -6.84
CA PRO A 5 -42.97 6.82 -8.28
C PRO A 5 -42.22 5.55 -8.66
N ARG A 6 -42.62 4.91 -9.76
CA ARG A 6 -42.03 3.67 -10.24
C ARG A 6 -40.61 3.97 -10.73
N ILE A 7 -39.60 3.36 -10.10
CA ILE A 7 -38.19 3.56 -10.44
C ILE A 7 -37.94 3.10 -11.88
N SER A 8 -37.44 3.99 -12.72
CA SER A 8 -37.00 3.69 -14.09
C SER A 8 -35.54 3.22 -14.12
N ARG A 9 -35.16 2.54 -15.20
CA ARG A 9 -33.75 2.21 -15.47
C ARG A 9 -32.87 3.46 -15.51
N ASP A 10 -33.41 4.56 -16.03
CA ASP A 10 -32.67 5.82 -16.16
C ASP A 10 -32.36 6.44 -14.79
N ASP A 11 -33.28 6.30 -13.82
CA ASP A 11 -33.06 6.76 -12.44
C ASP A 11 -31.91 5.99 -11.77
N ILE A 12 -31.83 4.68 -12.03
CA ILE A 12 -30.75 3.82 -11.53
C ILE A 12 -29.42 4.19 -12.20
N GLU A 13 -29.42 4.41 -13.51
CA GLU A 13 -28.20 4.78 -14.24
C GLU A 13 -27.68 6.16 -13.80
N ALA A 14 -28.57 7.12 -13.59
CA ALA A 14 -28.23 8.44 -13.07
C ALA A 14 -27.59 8.34 -11.68
N LYS A 15 -28.21 7.59 -10.76
CA LYS A 15 -27.69 7.39 -9.40
C LYS A 15 -26.38 6.60 -9.38
N PHE A 16 -26.26 5.59 -10.23
CA PHE A 16 -25.02 4.83 -10.35
C PHE A 16 -23.87 5.70 -10.89
N ARG A 17 -24.15 6.58 -11.86
CA ARG A 17 -23.15 7.48 -12.43
C ARG A 17 -22.71 8.56 -11.43
N GLU A 18 -23.64 9.08 -10.63
CA GLU A 18 -23.37 10.00 -9.52
C GLU A 18 -22.41 9.34 -8.51
N ILE A 19 -22.76 8.16 -8.00
CA ILE A 19 -21.93 7.42 -7.02
C ILE A 19 -20.57 7.05 -7.63
N LYS A 20 -20.54 6.61 -8.89
CA LYS A 20 -19.30 6.23 -9.55
C LYS A 20 -18.36 7.43 -9.74
N GLY A 21 -18.89 8.61 -10.06
CA GLY A 21 -18.09 9.83 -10.18
C GLY A 21 -17.35 10.16 -8.89
N ASP A 22 -18.06 10.13 -7.74
CA ASP A 22 -17.48 10.38 -6.42
C ASP A 22 -16.41 9.33 -6.04
N VAL A 23 -16.67 8.06 -6.38
CA VAL A 23 -15.74 6.96 -6.11
C VAL A 23 -14.50 7.03 -6.99
N ASP A 24 -14.66 7.34 -8.29
CA ASP A 24 -13.54 7.48 -9.21
C ASP A 24 -12.65 8.66 -8.79
N GLU A 25 -13.22 9.81 -8.40
CA GLU A 25 -12.47 10.96 -7.90
C GLU A 25 -11.71 10.64 -6.60
N THR A 26 -12.38 9.96 -5.66
CA THR A 26 -11.75 9.53 -4.41
C THR A 26 -10.60 8.56 -4.67
N THR A 27 -10.80 7.63 -5.60
CA THR A 27 -9.79 6.63 -5.96
C THR A 27 -8.61 7.29 -6.66
N GLU A 28 -8.83 8.22 -7.58
CA GLU A 28 -7.75 8.96 -8.25
C GLU A 28 -6.90 9.78 -7.28
N ARG A 29 -7.53 10.42 -6.29
CA ARG A 29 -6.81 11.13 -5.22
C ARG A 29 -6.06 10.17 -4.29
N ALA A 30 -6.61 8.98 -4.03
CA ALA A 30 -6.00 7.98 -3.15
C ALA A 30 -4.87 7.17 -3.82
N LYS A 31 -4.89 6.97 -5.14
CA LYS A 31 -3.85 6.25 -5.91
C LYS A 31 -2.42 6.71 -5.61
N PRO A 32 -2.06 8.01 -5.70
CA PRO A 32 -0.68 8.45 -5.45
C PRO A 32 -0.28 8.27 -3.99
N ILE A 33 -1.21 8.48 -3.04
CA ILE A 33 -0.98 8.28 -1.61
C ILE A 33 -0.74 6.79 -1.33
N GLY A 34 -1.60 5.91 -1.85
CA GLY A 34 -1.46 4.46 -1.71
C GLY A 34 -0.15 3.93 -2.27
N LEU A 35 0.26 4.43 -3.44
CA LEU A 35 1.54 4.07 -4.05
C LEU A 35 2.74 4.54 -3.20
N ALA A 36 2.70 5.78 -2.68
CA ALA A 36 3.74 6.29 -1.80
C ALA A 36 3.86 5.46 -0.51
N VAL A 37 2.74 5.13 0.12
CA VAL A 37 2.71 4.28 1.33
C VAL A 37 3.30 2.89 1.03
N ALA A 38 2.94 2.28 -0.10
CA ALA A 38 3.48 0.98 -0.49
C ALA A 38 5.00 1.01 -0.69
N VAL A 39 5.53 2.06 -1.34
CA VAL A 39 6.98 2.24 -1.54
C VAL A 39 7.69 2.41 -0.20
N VAL A 40 7.18 3.26 0.69
CA VAL A 40 7.76 3.48 2.03
C VAL A 40 7.78 2.18 2.83
N ALA A 41 6.68 1.42 2.81
CA ALA A 41 6.60 0.14 3.50
C ALA A 41 7.63 -0.87 2.95
N LEU A 42 7.79 -0.95 1.63
CA LEU A 42 8.77 -1.83 1.00
C LEU A 42 10.21 -1.47 1.38
N VAL A 43 10.57 -0.19 1.27
CA VAL A 43 11.91 0.31 1.65
C VAL A 43 12.17 0.06 3.14
N GLY A 44 11.18 0.32 3.99
CA GLY A 44 11.26 0.04 5.43
C GLY A 44 11.50 -1.44 5.73
N ALA A 45 10.76 -2.33 5.05
CA ALA A 45 10.92 -3.78 5.20
C ALA A 45 12.32 -4.26 4.76
N VAL A 46 12.83 -3.76 3.63
CA VAL A 46 14.19 -4.06 3.16
C VAL A 46 15.24 -3.54 4.15
N GLY A 47 15.08 -2.31 4.65
CA GLY A 47 15.96 -1.73 5.65
C GLY A 47 15.98 -2.53 6.96
N LEU A 48 14.82 -2.97 7.44
CA LEU A 48 14.69 -3.84 8.61
C LEU A 48 15.40 -5.18 8.39
N ALA A 49 15.16 -5.82 7.24
CA ALA A 49 15.83 -7.08 6.89
C ALA A 49 17.36 -6.93 6.87
N TYR A 50 17.87 -5.84 6.28
CA TYR A 50 19.29 -5.52 6.26
C TYR A 50 19.87 -5.32 7.66
N LEU A 51 19.19 -4.54 8.52
CA LEU A 51 19.65 -4.31 9.89
C LEU A 51 19.71 -5.59 10.72
N ILE A 52 18.71 -6.47 10.56
CA ILE A 52 18.68 -7.79 11.22
C ILE A 52 19.83 -8.66 10.72
N GLY A 53 20.05 -8.72 9.41
CA GLY A 53 21.15 -9.47 8.80
C GLY A 53 22.52 -8.97 9.27
N ARG A 54 22.76 -7.66 9.19
CA ARG A 54 24.00 -7.00 9.62
C ARG A 54 24.32 -7.25 11.09
N ARG A 55 23.31 -7.28 11.96
CA ARG A 55 23.49 -7.57 13.39
C ARG A 55 23.96 -9.01 13.64
N LYS A 56 23.55 -9.96 12.79
CA LYS A 56 23.95 -11.37 12.87
C LYS A 56 25.39 -11.57 12.39
N GLU A 57 25.83 -10.85 11.37
CA GLU A 57 27.20 -10.91 10.85
C GLU A 57 28.25 -10.40 11.86
N ARG A 58 27.96 -9.30 12.57
CA ARG A 58 28.89 -8.80 13.61
C ARG A 58 29.20 -9.83 14.69
N LYS A 59 28.25 -10.72 14.99
CA LYS A 59 28.40 -11.79 16.00
C LYS A 59 29.13 -13.03 15.47
N ARG A 60 29.30 -13.17 14.15
CA ARG A 60 29.90 -14.33 13.49
C ARG A 60 31.28 -14.05 12.90
N ARG A 61 31.95 -12.98 13.34
CA ARG A 61 33.33 -12.70 12.89
C ARG A 61 34.24 -13.84 13.34
N THR A 62 34.70 -14.63 12.37
CA THR A 62 35.78 -15.59 12.57
C THR A 62 37.05 -14.81 12.86
N VAL A 63 37.54 -14.91 14.09
CA VAL A 63 38.86 -14.40 14.45
C VAL A 63 39.88 -15.41 13.93
N VAL A 64 40.61 -15.05 12.89
CA VAL A 64 41.77 -15.83 12.42
C VAL A 64 43.02 -15.29 13.10
N GLU A 65 43.62 -16.08 13.97
CA GLU A 65 44.96 -15.80 14.47
C GLU A 65 45.95 -16.02 13.31
N ILE A 66 46.52 -14.94 12.80
CA ILE A 66 47.55 -15.01 11.76
C ILE A 66 48.84 -15.43 12.45
N LYS A 67 49.17 -16.72 12.38
CA LYS A 67 50.49 -17.23 12.78
C LYS A 67 51.46 -17.01 11.61
N ARG A 68 52.44 -16.12 11.79
CA ARG A 68 53.58 -16.03 10.87
C ARG A 68 54.48 -17.25 11.10
N VAL A 69 54.73 -18.00 10.03
CA VAL A 69 55.76 -19.04 9.92
C VAL A 69 56.93 -18.51 9.12
#